data_AF-A0A529NHN7-F1
#
_entry.id   AF-A0A529NHN7-F1
#
_cell.length_a   1.000
_cell.length_b   1.000
_cell.length_c   1.000
_cell.angle_alpha   90.00
_cell.angle_beta   90.00
_cell.angle_gamma   90.00
#
_symmetry.space_group_name_H-M   'P 1'
#
loop_
_entity.id
_entity.type
_entity.pdbx_description
1 polymer ?
#
loop_
_entity_poly.entity_id
_entity_poly.type
_entity_poly.pdbx_seq_one_letter_code
_entity_poly.pdbx_strand_id
1 'polypeptide(L)'
;NALAAAAEIQDKMKELSRDFPKGLSYDIVYNPTEFVAESIQEVYKTILEAMLLVIIVIIVFLQSWRMAIVPIVAIPVSLIGTLAVLYAAGFSLNMLTLFGLVLAIGIVVDDAIVVVENVERNIARGLAPSPA
;
A
#
# COMPACT_ATOMS: atom_id res chain seq x y z
N ASN A 1 -18.68 4.01 7.62
CA ASN A 1 -17.22 4.18 7.84
C ASN A 1 -17.05 4.94 9.15
N ALA A 2 -16.37 4.36 10.15
CA ALA A 2 -16.26 4.94 11.49
C ALA A 2 -15.44 6.24 11.54
N LEU A 3 -14.38 6.35 10.74
CA LEU A 3 -13.55 7.56 10.62
C LEU A 3 -14.35 8.75 10.10
N ALA A 4 -15.17 8.52 9.07
CA ALA A 4 -16.02 9.55 8.49
C ALA A 4 -17.10 10.03 9.48
N ALA A 5 -17.73 9.10 10.20
CA ALA A 5 -18.73 9.44 11.20
C ALA A 5 -18.13 10.24 12.38
N ALA A 6 -16.92 9.90 12.83
CA ALA A 6 -16.25 10.64 13.89
C ALA A 6 -15.86 12.06 13.46
N ALA A 7 -15.38 12.23 12.22
CA ALA A 7 -15.09 13.55 11.65
C ALA A 7 -16.36 14.42 11.58
N GLU A 8 -17.47 13.86 11.11
CA GLU A 8 -18.76 14.56 11.01
C GLU A 8 -19.28 14.99 12.38
N ILE A 9 -19.15 14.15 13.41
CA ILE A 9 -19.52 14.48 14.79
C ILE A 9 -18.64 15.62 15.34
N GLN A 10 -17.32 15.57 15.10
CA GLN A 10 -16.40 16.63 15.52
C GLN A 10 -16.72 17.98 14.85
N ASP A 11 -16.97 17.98 13.55
CA ASP A 11 -17.34 19.18 12.80
C ASP A 11 -18.66 19.76 13.29
N LYS A 12 -19.66 18.91 13.55
CA LYS A 12 -20.96 19.35 14.07
C LYS A 12 -20.88 19.89 15.49
N MET A 13 -20.09 19.26 16.35
CA MET A 13 -19.83 19.76 17.71
C MET A 13 -19.09 21.10 17.69
N LYS A 14 -18.15 21.28 16.76
CA LYS A 14 -17.44 22.55 16.56
C LYS A 14 -18.36 23.66 16.08
N GLU A 15 -19.28 23.35 15.16
CA GLU A 15 -20.30 24.30 14.69
C GLU A 15 -21.23 24.73 15.83
N LEU A 16 -21.77 23.76 16.58
CA LEU A 16 -22.69 24.00 17.70
C LEU A 16 -22.03 24.73 18.86
N SER A 17 -20.73 24.55 19.07
CA SER A 17 -19.99 25.22 20.15
C SER A 17 -19.98 26.74 20.05
N ARG A 18 -20.25 27.29 18.86
CA ARG A 18 -20.32 28.75 18.63
C ARG A 18 -21.53 29.41 19.29
N ASP A 19 -22.60 28.63 19.49
CA ASP A 19 -23.86 29.09 20.10
C ASP A 19 -23.96 28.72 21.58
N PHE A 20 -22.87 28.22 22.18
CA PHE A 20 -22.88 27.83 23.58
C PHE A 20 -23.00 29.03 24.52
N PRO A 21 -23.80 28.92 25.60
CA PRO A 21 -23.89 29.95 26.61
C PRO A 21 -22.53 30.17 27.29
N LYS A 22 -22.29 31.41 27.75
CA LYS A 22 -21.00 31.78 28.37
C LYS A 22 -20.69 30.86 29.57
N GLY A 23 -19.56 30.17 29.50
CA GLY A 23 -19.08 29.24 30.52
C GLY A 23 -19.26 27.75 30.20
N LEU A 24 -19.91 27.40 29.07
CA LEU A 24 -20.02 26.02 28.61
C LEU A 24 -18.93 25.71 27.57
N SER A 25 -18.08 24.73 27.87
CA SER A 25 -17.09 24.16 26.94
C SER A 25 -17.35 22.66 26.78
N TYR A 26 -16.96 22.11 25.64
CA TYR A 26 -16.93 20.66 25.42
C TYR A 26 -15.49 20.21 25.22
N ASP A 27 -15.21 18.97 25.59
CA ASP A 27 -13.94 18.31 25.33
C ASP A 27 -14.21 16.85 24.94
N ILE A 28 -13.46 16.34 23.97
CA ILE A 28 -13.60 14.96 23.49
C ILE A 28 -12.47 14.16 24.12
N VAL A 29 -12.74 13.60 25.30
CA VAL A 29 -11.73 12.92 26.13
C VAL A 29 -11.36 11.53 25.58
N TYR A 30 -12.23 10.93 24.77
CA TYR A 30 -11.99 9.60 24.20
C TYR A 30 -12.49 9.55 22.75
N ASN A 31 -11.56 9.43 21.81
CA ASN A 31 -11.87 9.19 20.41
C ASN A 31 -11.05 7.99 19.87
N PRO A 32 -11.63 6.78 19.81
CA PRO A 32 -10.90 5.61 19.31
C PRO A 32 -10.55 5.71 17.82
N THR A 33 -11.20 6.59 17.05
CA THR A 33 -10.87 6.75 15.63
C THR A 33 -9.57 7.52 15.40
N GLU A 34 -9.11 8.29 16.38
CA GLU A 34 -7.83 9.01 16.31
C GLU A 34 -6.66 8.00 16.30
N PHE A 35 -6.67 7.05 17.23
CA PHE A 35 -5.71 5.95 17.26
C PHE A 35 -5.72 5.12 15.96
N VAL A 36 -6.92 4.85 15.42
CA VAL A 36 -7.07 4.14 14.13
C VAL A 36 -6.52 4.96 12.97
N ALA A 37 -6.77 6.27 12.93
CA ALA A 37 -6.25 7.16 11.89
C ALA A 37 -4.72 7.24 11.93
N GLU A 38 -4.13 7.40 13.11
CA GLU A 38 -2.68 7.39 13.31
C GLU A 38 -2.09 6.04 12.90
N SER A 39 -2.69 4.92 13.32
CA SER A 39 -2.25 3.58 12.93
C SER A 39 -2.27 3.39 11.41
N ILE A 40 -3.29 3.91 10.72
CA ILE A 40 -3.37 3.87 9.25
C ILE A 40 -2.22 4.69 8.63
N GLN A 41 -1.92 5.88 9.15
CA GLN A 41 -0.79 6.68 8.67
C GLN A 41 0.55 5.97 8.89
N GLU A 42 0.76 5.33 10.05
CA GLU A 42 1.96 4.53 10.32
C GLU A 42 2.08 3.33 9.38
N VAL A 43 0.97 2.64 9.09
CA VAL A 43 0.96 1.54 8.11
C VAL A 43 1.34 2.05 6.72
N TYR A 44 0.79 3.18 6.28
CA TYR A 44 1.19 3.78 4.99
C TYR A 44 2.68 4.13 4.94
N LYS A 45 3.20 4.74 6.01
CA LYS A 45 4.63 5.05 6.13
C LYS A 45 5.48 3.79 6.06
N THR A 46 5.12 2.76 6.81
CA THR A 46 5.84 1.48 6.86
C THR A 46 5.84 0.78 5.49
N ILE A 47 4.71 0.80 4.77
CA ILE A 47 4.63 0.24 3.41
C ILE A 47 5.55 1.01 2.46
N LEU A 48 5.61 2.34 2.58
CA LEU A 48 6.45 3.18 1.73
C LEU A 48 7.95 2.93 2.02
N GLU A 49 8.33 2.83 3.29
CA GLU A 49 9.69 2.47 3.73
C GLU A 49 10.08 1.07 3.24
N ALA A 50 9.20 0.07 3.41
CA ALA A 50 9.43 -1.29 2.94
C ALA A 50 9.58 -1.35 1.42
N MET A 51 8.73 -0.64 0.67
CA MET A 51 8.82 -0.56 -0.79
C MET A 51 10.14 0.08 -1.24
N LEU A 52 10.57 1.15 -0.58
CA LEU A 52 11.83 1.83 -0.87
C LEU A 52 13.03 0.92 -0.59
N LEU A 53 13.02 0.18 0.52
CA LEU A 53 14.05 -0.82 0.83
C LEU A 53 14.09 -1.95 -0.22
N VAL A 54 12.93 -2.47 -0.64
CA VAL A 54 12.85 -3.50 -1.69
C VAL A 54 13.42 -2.97 -3.01
N ILE A 55 13.08 -1.74 -3.40
CA ILE A 55 13.62 -1.10 -4.60
C ILE A 55 15.16 -1.01 -4.53
N ILE A 56 15.71 -0.60 -3.39
CA ILE A 56 17.16 -0.52 -3.20
C ILE A 56 17.80 -1.90 -3.37
N VAL A 57 17.25 -2.93 -2.74
CA VAL A 57 17.77 -4.31 -2.86
C VAL A 57 17.73 -4.77 -4.32
N ILE A 58 16.61 -4.57 -5.02
CA ILE A 58 16.47 -4.95 -6.43
C ILE A 58 17.52 -4.24 -7.30
N ILE A 59 17.74 -2.94 -7.10
CA ILE A 59 18.72 -2.17 -7.87
C ILE A 59 20.15 -2.67 -7.60
N VAL A 60 20.47 -2.97 -6.34
CA VAL A 60 21.80 -3.49 -5.96
C VAL A 60 22.05 -4.86 -6.59
N PHE A 61 21.05 -5.73 -6.61
CA PHE A 61 21.18 -7.09 -7.18
C PHE A 61 21.18 -7.10 -8.70
N LEU A 62 20.30 -6.33 -9.35
CA LEU A 62 20.18 -6.31 -10.81
C LEU A 62 21.20 -5.39 -11.49
N GLN A 63 21.78 -4.42 -10.78
CA GLN A 63 22.75 -3.43 -11.29
C GLN A 63 22.31 -2.67 -12.57
N SER A 64 21.03 -2.78 -12.95
CA SER A 64 20.46 -2.24 -14.17
C SER A 64 19.10 -1.62 -13.88
N TRP A 65 19.02 -0.30 -13.99
CA TRP A 65 17.80 0.48 -13.72
C TRP A 65 16.64 0.11 -14.64
N ARG A 66 16.92 -0.20 -15.90
CA ARG A 66 15.92 -0.65 -16.88
C ARG A 66 15.26 -1.97 -16.48
N MET A 67 16.07 -2.87 -15.92
CA MET A 67 15.65 -4.20 -15.51
C MET A 67 14.90 -4.16 -14.17
N ALA A 68 15.33 -3.28 -13.26
CA ALA A 68 14.67 -3.06 -11.97
C ALA A 68 13.23 -2.52 -12.09
N ILE A 69 12.91 -1.72 -13.12
CA ILE A 69 11.56 -1.15 -13.30
C ILE A 69 10.46 -2.22 -13.39
N VAL A 70 10.75 -3.37 -13.99
CA VAL A 70 9.75 -4.43 -14.22
C VAL A 70 9.15 -4.94 -12.90
N PRO A 71 9.93 -5.47 -11.93
CA PRO A 71 9.39 -5.88 -10.64
C PRO A 71 8.82 -4.70 -9.83
N ILE A 72 9.41 -3.49 -9.92
CA ILE A 72 8.95 -2.30 -9.19
C ILE A 72 7.51 -1.92 -9.57
N VAL A 73 7.13 -2.05 -10.84
CA VAL A 73 5.77 -1.78 -11.30
C VAL A 73 4.85 -2.99 -11.10
N ALA A 74 5.36 -4.21 -11.25
CA ALA A 74 4.57 -5.44 -11.10
C ALA A 74 3.96 -5.59 -9.69
N ILE A 75 4.69 -5.25 -8.63
CA ILE A 75 4.23 -5.34 -7.24
C ILE A 75 2.97 -4.47 -6.97
N PRO A 76 2.99 -3.14 -7.18
CA PRO A 76 1.82 -2.30 -6.90
C PRO A 76 0.64 -2.64 -7.81
N VAL A 77 0.88 -2.98 -9.09
CA VAL A 77 -0.18 -3.37 -10.03
C VAL A 77 -0.87 -4.65 -9.57
N SER A 78 -0.12 -5.66 -9.15
CA SER A 78 -0.69 -6.93 -8.66
C SER A 78 -1.48 -6.75 -7.36
N LEU A 79 -1.02 -5.91 -6.45
CA LEU A 79 -1.73 -5.59 -5.20
C LEU A 79 -3.05 -4.87 -5.46
N ILE A 80 -3.03 -3.82 -6.30
CA ILE A 80 -4.24 -3.09 -6.68
C ILE A 80 -5.23 -4.03 -7.37
N GLY A 81 -4.74 -4.87 -8.30
CA GLY A 81 -5.56 -5.88 -8.97
C GLY A 81 -6.20 -6.87 -8.00
N THR A 82 -5.43 -7.38 -7.05
CA THR A 82 -5.93 -8.32 -6.03
C THR A 82 -6.99 -7.67 -5.15
N LEU A 83 -6.76 -6.44 -4.69
CA LEU A 83 -7.74 -5.69 -3.90
C LEU A 83 -9.03 -5.41 -4.68
N ALA A 84 -8.91 -5.06 -5.97
CA ALA A 84 -10.07 -4.83 -6.84
C ALA A 84 -10.90 -6.11 -7.02
N VAL A 85 -10.26 -7.26 -7.21
CA VAL A 85 -10.94 -8.56 -7.32
C VAL A 85 -11.58 -8.98 -6.01
N LEU A 86 -10.89 -8.80 -4.88
CA LEU A 86 -11.46 -9.08 -3.55
C LEU A 86 -12.70 -8.22 -3.30
N TYR A 87 -12.64 -6.93 -3.64
CA TYR A 87 -13.78 -6.02 -3.53
C TYR A 87 -14.95 -6.45 -4.42
N ALA A 88 -14.68 -6.78 -5.69
CA ALA A 88 -15.69 -7.25 -6.64
C ALA A 88 -16.33 -8.58 -6.22
N ALA A 89 -15.58 -9.45 -5.56
CA ALA A 89 -16.07 -10.73 -5.02
C ALA A 89 -16.78 -10.58 -3.66
N GLY A 90 -16.86 -9.36 -3.10
CA GLY A 90 -17.49 -9.11 -1.80
C GLY A 90 -16.68 -9.61 -0.60
N PHE A 91 -15.39 -9.89 -0.77
CA PHE A 91 -14.51 -10.26 0.33
C PHE A 91 -14.06 -9.03 1.12
N SER A 92 -13.94 -9.20 2.44
CA SER A 92 -13.38 -8.17 3.32
C SER A 92 -11.89 -8.40 3.55
N LEU A 93 -11.16 -7.31 3.81
CA LEU A 93 -9.79 -7.40 4.31
C LEU A 93 -9.81 -7.86 5.77
N ASN A 94 -9.20 -9.02 6.03
CA ASN A 94 -9.02 -9.62 7.34
C ASN A 94 -7.62 -10.26 7.44
N MET A 95 -7.31 -10.86 8.59
CA MET A 95 -5.99 -11.47 8.83
C MET A 95 -5.61 -12.54 7.80
N LEU A 96 -6.56 -13.37 7.35
CA LEU A 96 -6.29 -14.41 6.35
C LEU A 96 -5.99 -13.79 4.97
N THR A 97 -6.77 -12.79 4.56
CA THR A 97 -6.51 -12.12 3.26
C THR A 97 -5.22 -11.32 3.29
N LEU A 98 -4.88 -10.69 4.41
CA LEU A 98 -3.60 -9.99 4.57
C LEU A 98 -2.42 -10.96 4.53
N PHE A 99 -2.53 -12.12 5.17
CA PHE A 99 -1.51 -13.17 5.09
C PHE A 99 -1.34 -13.68 3.66
N GLY A 100 -2.45 -13.88 2.94
CA GLY A 100 -2.43 -14.24 1.52
C GLY A 100 -1.78 -13.18 0.64
N LEU A 101 -2.05 -11.89 0.88
CA LEU A 101 -1.42 -10.78 0.17
C LEU A 101 0.10 -10.75 0.40
N VAL A 102 0.57 -10.97 1.63
CA VAL A 102 2.01 -11.02 1.94
C VAL A 102 2.70 -12.17 1.22
N LEU A 103 2.10 -13.37 1.21
CA LEU A 103 2.64 -14.51 0.46
C LEU A 103 2.64 -14.25 -1.05
N ALA A 104 1.58 -13.64 -1.57
CA ALA A 104 1.44 -13.34 -2.99
C ALA A 104 2.52 -12.35 -3.48
N ILE A 105 2.92 -11.37 -2.66
CA ILE A 105 4.01 -10.45 -3.00
C ILE A 105 5.29 -11.24 -3.30
N GLY A 106 5.67 -12.20 -2.46
CA GLY A 106 6.87 -13.03 -2.68
C GLY A 106 6.81 -13.79 -4.00
N ILE A 107 5.65 -14.41 -4.30
CA ILE A 107 5.44 -15.16 -5.54
C ILE A 107 5.53 -14.26 -6.78
N VAL A 108 4.88 -13.09 -6.75
CA VAL A 108 4.88 -12.14 -7.89
C VAL A 108 6.27 -11.56 -8.12
N VAL A 109 7.02 -11.27 -7.06
CA VAL A 109 8.37 -10.75 -7.16
C VAL A 109 9.33 -11.78 -7.73
N ASP A 110 9.26 -13.03 -7.29
CA ASP A 110 10.10 -14.11 -7.81
C ASP A 110 9.89 -14.29 -9.33
N ASP A 111 8.65 -14.31 -9.81
CA ASP A 111 8.36 -14.43 -11.24
C ASP A 111 8.91 -13.24 -12.04
N ALA A 112 8.69 -12.02 -11.56
CA ALA A 112 9.21 -10.81 -12.20
C ALA A 112 10.74 -10.80 -12.25
N ILE A 113 11.42 -11.23 -11.18
CA ILE A 113 12.88 -11.31 -11.12
C ILE A 113 13.41 -12.38 -12.09
N VAL A 114 12.84 -13.59 -12.09
CA VAL A 114 13.30 -14.69 -12.95
C VAL A 114 13.15 -14.35 -14.44
N VAL A 115 12.06 -13.68 -14.84
CA VAL A 115 11.86 -13.23 -16.22
C VAL A 115 12.94 -12.22 -16.61
N VAL A 116 13.17 -11.21 -15.76
CA VAL A 116 14.16 -10.16 -16.01
C VAL A 116 15.57 -10.72 -16.07
N GLU A 117 15.95 -11.59 -15.14
CA GLU A 117 17.25 -12.27 -15.14
C GLU A 117 17.44 -13.10 -16.41
N ASN A 118 16.40 -13.83 -16.85
CA ASN A 118 16.46 -14.61 -18.07
C ASN A 118 16.61 -13.70 -19.31
N VAL A 119 15.95 -12.55 -19.36
CA VAL A 119 16.13 -11.58 -20.45
C VAL A 119 17.57 -11.07 -20.47
N GLU A 120 18.13 -10.65 -19.33
CA GLU A 120 19.52 -10.18 -19.24
C GLU A 120 20.49 -11.27 -19.69
N ARG A 121 20.28 -12.51 -19.22
CA ARG A 121 21.09 -13.66 -19.60
C ARG A 121 21.07 -13.94 -21.11
N ASN A 122 19.92 -13.74 -21.77
CA ASN A 122 19.82 -13.93 -23.23
C ASN A 122 20.49 -12.79 -24.01
N ILE A 123 20.35 -11.54 -23.54
CA ILE A 123 21.05 -10.39 -24.13
C ILE A 123 22.57 -10.55 -23.98
N ALA A 124 23.05 -10.99 -22.82
CA ALA A 124 24.46 -11.29 -22.58
C ALA A 124 25.01 -12.42 -23.48
N ARG A 125 24.14 -13.32 -23.95
CA ARG A 125 24.46 -14.37 -24.93
C ARG A 125 24.40 -13.89 -26.40
N GLY A 126 24.13 -12.60 -26.64
CA GLY A 126 24.11 -11.99 -27.96
C GLY A 126 22.76 -12.07 -28.68
N LEU A 127 21.69 -12.49 -28.01
CA LEU A 127 20.34 -12.47 -28.58
C LEU A 127 19.77 -11.05 -28.49
N ALA A 128 19.34 -10.51 -29.64
CA ALA A 128 18.68 -9.22 -29.66
C ALA A 128 17.26 -9.33 -29.05
N PRO A 129 16.81 -8.32 -28.29
CA PRO A 129 15.42 -8.26 -27.86
C PRO A 129 14.51 -8.21 -29.09
N SER A 130 13.40 -8.97 -29.07
CA SER A 130 12.40 -8.91 -30.14
C SER A 130 11.91 -7.47 -30.28
N PRO A 131 11.80 -6.92 -31.51
CA PRO A 131 11.13 -5.64 -31.70
C PRO A 131 9.67 -5.80 -31.22
N ALA A 132 9.27 -4.88 -30.34
CA ALA A 132 7.91 -4.77 -29.82
C ALA A 132 6.94 -4.23 -30.88
#